data_AF-A0A398CVI7-F1
#
_entry.id   AF-A0A398CVI7-F1
#
_cell.length_a   1.000
_cell.length_b   1.000
_cell.length_c   1.000
_cell.angle_alpha   90.00
_cell.angle_beta   90.00
_cell.angle_gamma   90.00
#
_symmetry.space_group_name_H-M   'P 1'
#
loop_
_entity.id
_entity.type
_entity.pdbx_description
1 polymer ?
#
loop_
_entity_poly.entity_id
_entity_poly.type
_entity_poly.pdbx_seq_one_letter_code
_entity_poly.pdbx_strand_id
1 'polypeptide(L)'
;MAERIHVAGIPVDNLDMDEALAAVEGFVASGTPHMGVAINPEKVIKAKRDKALEKVLRKSDLNFCDGIGIMWASRVFYHKRIKTRVTGVDLFLRLLELADAHGWRLFLLGSRPEVLSSVVTIVEERYPGLVVAGSHDGYFTVADEPGLVAEIAAAKADIIFVGMGSPKQEKFLASNFSAMGVPFAMGVGGSYNVLSGEFKRAPARVQRLGLEWLYRFVLDPKRLPRILSLPRFVGIVLRSPREHVDTIDFFGISISNRDIDELLEIADGFVRSGVPHLVVTLNGEMAARAFRDAEFLEIVQQANLVIADGVGIVWGARMLGPRIENRIPGIEFSGSLLALAERKGYRVYFLGAKPDIVERAASNVMTRYPGLHVVGFHSGYFDAAEEAHLIQEIMAAHVDILLVGMGGGAQEKWIWHHRDMGISIAIGVGGTFDVWSGLVRRAPRFVQKTGTEWLYRLVVQPSRVRRVGSIFYFMFRVLAHRRTPSRS
;
A
#
# COMPACT_ATOMS: atom_id res chain seq x y z
N MET A 1 21.49 9.99 -3.51
CA MET A 1 20.40 9.59 -2.60
C MET A 1 21.00 8.96 -1.36
N ALA A 2 20.49 9.32 -0.17
CA ALA A 2 20.97 8.78 1.11
C ALA A 2 20.60 7.30 1.27
N GLU A 3 21.35 6.56 2.08
CA GLU A 3 20.96 5.19 2.47
C GLU A 3 19.62 5.24 3.22
N ARG A 4 18.64 4.42 2.82
CA ARG A 4 17.37 4.28 3.54
C ARG A 4 17.40 3.09 4.50
N ILE A 5 17.03 3.34 5.75
CA ILE A 5 16.87 2.33 6.79
C ILE A 5 15.38 2.09 7.01
N HIS A 6 14.93 0.84 6.86
CA HIS A 6 13.54 0.46 7.08
C HIS A 6 13.28 0.16 8.57
N VAL A 7 12.54 1.04 9.25
CA VAL A 7 12.10 0.83 10.64
C VAL A 7 10.64 0.41 10.63
N ALA A 8 10.39 -0.85 10.97
CA ALA A 8 9.08 -1.51 10.88
C ALA A 8 8.44 -1.38 9.49
N GLY A 9 9.23 -1.49 8.42
CA GLY A 9 8.77 -1.35 7.03
C GLY A 9 8.51 0.10 6.58
N ILE A 10 8.82 1.10 7.40
CA ILE A 10 8.79 2.51 7.01
C ILE A 10 10.22 2.97 6.68
N PRO A 11 10.50 3.49 5.48
CA PRO A 11 11.82 3.99 5.13
C PRO A 11 12.17 5.24 5.95
N VAL A 12 13.41 5.32 6.41
CA VAL A 12 14.00 6.46 7.12
C VAL A 12 15.34 6.78 6.47
N ASP A 13 15.50 7.98 5.93
CA ASP A 13 16.72 8.42 5.29
C ASP A 13 17.83 8.63 6.34
N ASN A 14 18.98 8.00 6.10
CA ASN A 14 20.15 8.06 6.96
C ASN A 14 21.04 9.27 6.60
N LEU A 15 20.55 10.46 6.96
CA LEU A 15 21.16 11.74 6.60
C LEU A 15 21.34 12.66 7.79
N ASP A 16 22.15 13.70 7.61
CA ASP A 16 22.25 14.83 8.54
C ASP A 16 21.48 16.07 8.07
N MET A 17 21.55 17.16 8.82
CA MET A 17 20.78 18.38 8.54
C MET A 17 21.18 19.01 7.19
N ASP A 18 22.47 19.05 6.88
CA ASP A 18 22.95 19.71 5.66
C ASP A 18 22.63 18.86 4.44
N GLU A 19 22.72 17.53 4.56
CA GLU A 19 22.22 16.59 3.54
C GLU A 19 20.70 16.70 3.33
N ALA A 20 19.92 16.92 4.40
CA ALA A 20 18.47 17.16 4.28
C ALA A 20 18.18 18.45 3.50
N LEU A 21 18.88 19.55 3.81
CA LEU A 21 18.72 20.83 3.14
C LEU A 21 19.09 20.74 1.65
N ALA A 22 20.22 20.11 1.34
CA ALA A 22 20.66 19.88 -0.04
C ALA A 22 19.66 19.02 -0.85
N ALA A 23 19.03 18.03 -0.20
CA ALA A 23 17.97 17.24 -0.84
C ALA A 23 16.75 18.11 -1.18
N VAL A 24 16.30 18.96 -0.24
CA VAL A 24 15.18 19.88 -0.47
C VAL A 24 15.49 20.89 -1.56
N GLU A 25 16.70 21.45 -1.58
CA GLU A 25 17.14 22.34 -2.65
C GLU A 25 17.07 21.66 -4.02
N GLY A 26 17.55 20.42 -4.12
CA GLY A 26 17.43 19.61 -5.33
C GLY A 26 15.98 19.35 -5.74
N PHE A 27 15.07 19.11 -4.79
CA PHE A 27 13.65 18.92 -5.06
C PHE A 27 13.00 20.19 -5.59
N VAL A 28 13.26 21.34 -4.97
CA VAL A 28 12.76 22.64 -5.43
C VAL A 28 13.28 22.94 -6.85
N ALA A 29 14.58 22.73 -7.09
CA ALA A 29 15.20 22.95 -8.40
C ALA A 29 14.63 22.02 -9.50
N SER A 30 14.17 20.82 -9.15
CA SER A 30 13.56 19.90 -10.11
C SER A 30 12.22 20.38 -10.66
N GLY A 31 11.51 21.24 -9.93
CA GLY A 31 10.14 21.67 -10.24
C GLY A 31 9.08 20.57 -10.17
N THR A 32 9.44 19.35 -9.75
CA THR A 32 8.50 18.24 -9.58
C THR A 32 8.11 18.06 -8.11
N PRO A 33 6.88 17.59 -7.80
CA PRO A 33 6.42 17.54 -6.41
C PRO A 33 7.15 16.47 -5.57
N HIS A 34 7.77 16.88 -4.46
CA HIS A 34 8.41 16.01 -3.47
C HIS A 34 7.93 16.25 -2.02
N MET A 35 7.69 15.18 -1.27
CA MET A 35 7.17 15.24 0.10
C MET A 35 8.22 14.90 1.17
N GLY A 36 8.41 15.82 2.11
CA GLY A 36 9.18 15.62 3.34
C GLY A 36 8.32 15.21 4.53
N VAL A 37 8.69 14.13 5.22
CA VAL A 37 7.97 13.62 6.40
C VAL A 37 8.90 13.32 7.57
N ALA A 38 8.59 13.93 8.72
CA ALA A 38 9.26 13.66 9.99
C ALA A 38 8.88 12.27 10.56
N ILE A 39 9.78 11.28 10.52
CA ILE A 39 9.47 9.94 11.03
C ILE A 39 9.75 9.84 12.53
N ASN A 40 8.73 9.43 13.29
CA ASN A 40 8.83 9.21 14.74
C ASN A 40 7.99 7.99 15.18
N PRO A 41 8.17 7.48 16.42
CA PRO A 41 7.48 6.27 16.87
C PRO A 41 5.96 6.35 16.78
N GLU A 42 5.38 7.53 17.05
CA GLU A 42 3.93 7.73 16.99
C GLU A 42 3.39 7.57 15.58
N LYS A 43 4.07 8.13 14.57
CA LYS A 43 3.71 7.95 13.15
C LYS A 43 3.80 6.49 12.73
N VAL A 44 4.85 5.77 13.13
CA VAL A 44 4.98 4.33 12.82
C VAL A 44 3.82 3.53 13.44
N ILE A 45 3.45 3.80 14.70
CA ILE A 45 2.30 3.14 15.34
C ILE A 45 1.00 3.43 14.59
N LYS A 46 0.78 4.69 14.20
CA LYS A 46 -0.41 5.13 13.45
C LYS A 46 -0.48 4.45 12.09
N ALA A 47 0.63 4.41 11.35
CA ALA A 47 0.72 3.79 10.03
C ALA A 47 0.33 2.31 10.06
N LYS A 48 0.71 1.57 11.11
CA LYS A 48 0.29 0.15 11.26
C LYS A 48 -1.21 -0.06 11.50
N ARG A 49 -1.97 1.00 11.74
CA ARG A 49 -3.44 0.98 11.87
C ARG A 49 -4.15 1.67 10.71
N ASP A 50 -3.41 2.41 9.89
CA ASP A 50 -3.92 3.32 8.88
C ASP A 50 -3.12 3.11 7.59
N LYS A 51 -3.63 2.25 6.72
CA LYS A 51 -2.96 1.84 5.48
C LYS A 51 -2.72 3.01 4.53
N ALA A 52 -3.63 3.99 4.50
CA ALA A 52 -3.43 5.20 3.73
C ALA A 52 -2.19 5.96 4.23
N LEU A 53 -2.03 6.13 5.56
CA LEU A 53 -0.83 6.75 6.11
C LEU A 53 0.42 5.91 5.83
N GLU A 54 0.37 4.58 6.01
CA GLU A 54 1.50 3.69 5.71
C GLU A 54 1.98 3.84 4.25
N LYS A 55 1.05 3.91 3.28
CA LYS A 55 1.35 4.13 1.86
C LYS A 55 2.04 5.47 1.64
N VAL A 56 1.54 6.55 2.25
CA VAL A 56 2.16 7.88 2.15
C VAL A 56 3.58 7.86 2.70
N LEU A 57 3.80 7.30 3.89
CA LEU A 57 5.14 7.23 4.50
C LEU A 57 6.12 6.35 3.72
N ARG A 58 5.65 5.41 2.90
CA ARG A 58 6.51 4.56 2.06
C ARG A 58 6.89 5.24 0.75
N LYS A 59 5.98 6.04 0.19
CA LYS A 59 6.15 6.72 -1.09
C LYS A 59 6.80 8.10 -0.96
N SER A 60 6.91 8.66 0.24
CA SER A 60 7.52 9.99 0.44
C SER A 60 9.01 10.04 0.09
N ASP A 61 9.43 11.22 -0.38
CA ASP A 61 10.74 11.46 -0.99
C ASP A 61 11.83 11.75 0.05
N LEU A 62 11.45 12.32 1.20
CA LEU A 62 12.37 12.63 2.29
C LEU A 62 11.79 12.28 3.66
N ASN A 63 12.18 11.13 4.19
CA ASN A 63 11.80 10.59 5.49
C ASN A 63 12.89 10.77 6.53
N PHE A 64 13.00 11.97 7.09
CA PHE A 64 14.03 12.28 8.06
C PHE A 64 13.70 11.79 9.47
N CYS A 65 14.74 11.45 10.24
CA CYS A 65 14.61 10.87 11.57
C CYS A 65 14.38 11.93 12.67
N ASP A 66 13.12 12.16 13.04
CA ASP A 66 12.70 13.13 14.07
C ASP A 66 12.75 12.56 15.50
N GLY A 67 12.34 11.30 15.67
CA GLY A 67 12.15 10.69 16.98
C GLY A 67 13.37 9.91 17.51
N ILE A 68 13.77 10.14 18.77
CA ILE A 68 14.82 9.37 19.45
C ILE A 68 14.53 7.85 19.46
N GLY A 69 13.25 7.47 19.54
CA GLY A 69 12.85 6.07 19.49
C GLY A 69 13.14 5.38 18.16
N ILE A 70 13.15 6.12 17.04
CA ILE A 70 13.53 5.60 15.71
C ILE A 70 15.04 5.33 15.68
N MET A 71 15.86 6.29 16.11
CA MET A 71 17.32 6.10 16.21
C MET A 71 17.68 4.92 17.10
N TRP A 72 17.05 4.83 18.28
CA TRP A 72 17.29 3.74 19.21
C TRP A 72 16.86 2.38 18.62
N ALA A 73 15.66 2.29 18.04
CA ALA A 73 15.18 1.06 17.43
C ALA A 73 16.07 0.60 16.28
N SER A 74 16.46 1.53 15.40
CA SER A 74 17.41 1.30 14.30
C SER A 74 18.72 0.69 14.81
N ARG A 75 19.31 1.29 15.84
CA ARG A 75 20.57 0.81 16.44
C ARG A 75 20.44 -0.55 17.11
N VAL A 76 19.39 -0.76 17.90
CA VAL A 76 19.26 -1.93 18.78
C VAL A 76 18.71 -3.15 18.04
N PHE A 77 17.67 -2.97 17.23
CA PHE A 77 16.96 -4.09 16.60
C PHE A 77 17.33 -4.33 15.14
N TYR A 78 17.80 -3.29 14.45
CA TYR A 78 18.21 -3.39 13.04
C TYR A 78 19.73 -3.37 12.86
N HIS A 79 20.49 -3.12 13.94
CA HIS A 79 21.95 -3.00 13.93
C HIS A 79 22.48 -1.97 12.91
N LYS A 80 21.64 -0.99 12.53
CA LYS A 80 22.01 0.13 11.66
C LYS A 80 22.09 1.42 12.47
N ARG A 81 23.08 2.27 12.19
CA ARG A 81 23.22 3.55 12.87
C ARG A 81 22.68 4.67 11.99
N ILE A 82 21.69 5.39 12.49
CA ILE A 82 21.27 6.67 11.91
C ILE A 82 22.31 7.74 12.29
N LYS A 83 22.81 8.49 11.30
CA LYS A 83 23.88 9.50 11.46
C LYS A 83 23.54 10.50 12.57
N THR A 84 22.43 11.21 12.40
CA THR A 84 21.98 12.23 13.34
C THR A 84 20.46 12.31 13.41
N ARG A 85 19.94 12.97 14.45
CA ARG A 85 18.52 13.29 14.58
C ARG A 85 18.25 14.61 13.89
N VAL A 86 17.40 14.60 12.87
CA VAL A 86 16.90 15.81 12.20
C VAL A 86 15.49 16.06 12.72
N THR A 87 15.31 17.05 13.61
CA THR A 87 13.96 17.34 14.13
C THR A 87 13.16 18.15 13.12
N GLY A 88 11.85 17.92 13.07
CA GLY A 88 10.98 18.66 12.14
C GLY A 88 10.98 20.17 12.38
N VAL A 89 11.14 20.60 13.64
CA VAL A 89 11.20 22.03 14.00
C VAL A 89 12.53 22.64 13.52
N ASP A 90 13.66 21.96 13.73
CA ASP A 90 14.95 22.50 13.32
C ASP A 90 15.06 22.55 11.79
N LEU A 91 14.59 21.50 11.09
CA LEU A 91 14.58 21.49 9.62
C LEU A 91 13.66 22.60 9.07
N PHE A 92 12.49 22.81 9.66
CA PHE A 92 11.60 23.92 9.29
C PHE A 92 12.30 25.28 9.42
N LEU A 93 12.97 25.56 10.55
CA LEU A 93 13.66 26.83 10.74
C LEU A 93 14.84 27.02 9.77
N ARG A 94 15.64 25.96 9.53
CA ARG A 94 16.75 26.00 8.57
C ARG A 94 16.27 26.15 7.13
N LEU A 95 15.10 25.61 6.79
CA LEU A 95 14.49 25.80 5.47
C LEU A 95 13.96 27.23 5.28
N LEU A 96 13.54 27.93 6.35
CA LEU A 96 13.22 29.36 6.25
C LEU A 96 14.47 30.19 5.96
N GLU A 97 15.59 29.90 6.63
CA GLU A 97 16.89 30.54 6.34
C GLU A 97 17.35 30.28 4.90
N LEU A 98 17.16 29.05 4.40
CA LEU A 98 17.48 28.70 3.02
C LEU A 98 16.55 29.40 2.02
N ALA A 99 15.24 29.41 2.28
CA ALA A 99 14.27 30.13 1.47
C ALA A 99 14.57 31.63 1.38
N ASP A 100 15.02 32.23 2.49
CA ASP A 100 15.45 33.63 2.55
C ASP A 100 16.63 33.92 1.64
N ALA A 101 17.64 33.05 1.66
CA ALA A 101 18.83 33.17 0.83
C ALA A 101 18.54 33.01 -0.67
N HIS A 102 17.55 32.18 -1.04
CA HIS A 102 17.20 31.89 -2.43
C HIS A 102 16.03 32.72 -2.98
N GLY A 103 15.34 33.47 -2.13
CA GLY A 103 14.13 34.21 -2.51
C GLY A 103 12.93 33.32 -2.85
N TRP A 104 12.82 32.16 -2.21
CA TRP A 104 11.74 31.21 -2.47
C TRP A 104 10.38 31.70 -1.99
N ARG A 105 9.35 31.25 -2.69
CA ARG A 105 7.94 31.52 -2.43
C ARG A 105 7.37 30.45 -1.50
N LEU A 106 6.89 30.84 -0.33
CA LEU A 106 6.31 29.94 0.67
C LEU A 106 4.79 30.02 0.69
N PHE A 107 4.13 28.87 0.84
CA PHE A 107 2.74 28.80 1.26
C PHE A 107 2.64 28.21 2.67
N LEU A 108 1.94 28.91 3.57
CA LEU A 108 1.80 28.50 4.98
C LEU A 108 0.38 28.02 5.27
N LEU A 109 0.19 26.71 5.39
CA LEU A 109 -1.12 26.10 5.63
C LEU A 109 -1.22 25.52 7.05
N GLY A 110 -2.34 25.73 7.73
CA GLY A 110 -2.69 24.99 8.96
C GLY A 110 -2.64 25.81 10.25
N SER A 111 -2.73 25.11 11.39
CA SER A 111 -2.90 25.69 12.72
C SER A 111 -4.17 26.54 12.88
N ARG A 112 -4.33 27.17 14.05
CA ARG A 112 -5.38 28.15 14.32
C ARG A 112 -5.06 29.49 13.66
N PRO A 113 -6.06 30.28 13.25
CA PRO A 113 -5.87 31.57 12.62
C PRO A 113 -4.89 32.48 13.38
N GLU A 114 -5.00 32.58 14.71
CA GLU A 114 -4.15 33.47 15.51
C GLU A 114 -2.67 33.03 15.50
N VAL A 115 -2.45 31.71 15.51
CA VAL A 115 -1.10 31.14 15.46
C VAL A 115 -0.50 31.32 14.06
N LEU A 116 -1.29 31.09 13.02
CA LEU A 116 -0.83 31.25 11.64
C LEU A 116 -0.50 32.72 11.33
N SER A 117 -1.36 33.66 11.71
CA SER A 117 -1.09 35.09 11.53
C SER A 117 0.20 35.51 12.23
N SER A 118 0.42 35.04 13.47
CA SER A 118 1.69 35.28 14.18
C SER A 118 2.90 34.67 13.46
N VAL A 119 2.76 33.47 12.89
CA VAL A 119 3.84 32.85 12.10
C VAL A 119 4.14 33.66 10.84
N VAL A 120 3.13 34.10 10.10
CA VAL A 120 3.29 34.93 8.89
C VAL A 120 4.07 36.21 9.25
N THR A 121 3.64 36.95 10.27
CA THR A 121 4.32 38.17 10.72
C THR A 121 5.79 37.92 11.08
N ILE A 122 6.07 36.88 11.89
CA ILE A 122 7.44 36.55 12.28
C ILE A 122 8.30 36.16 11.07
N VAL A 123 7.72 35.44 10.10
CA VAL A 123 8.43 35.00 8.90
C VAL A 123 8.78 36.21 8.02
N GLU A 124 7.84 37.11 7.78
CA GLU A 124 8.06 38.34 6.99
C GLU A 124 9.07 39.28 7.65
N GLU A 125 9.02 39.43 8.98
CA GLU A 125 9.95 40.31 9.71
C GLU A 125 11.37 39.74 9.78
N ARG A 126 11.51 38.42 9.97
CA ARG A 126 12.81 37.79 10.24
C ARG A 126 13.54 37.35 8.97
N TYR A 127 12.80 37.11 7.89
CA TYR A 127 13.33 36.60 6.62
C TYR A 127 12.82 37.48 5.47
N PRO A 128 13.40 38.67 5.26
CA PRO A 128 12.92 39.63 4.26
C PRO A 128 13.23 39.25 2.81
N GLY A 129 14.12 38.28 2.58
CA GLY A 129 14.50 37.77 1.28
C GLY A 129 13.51 36.77 0.70
N LEU A 130 12.83 35.97 1.54
CA LEU A 130 11.79 35.04 1.08
C LEU A 130 10.46 35.75 0.81
N VAL A 131 9.57 35.08 0.09
CA VAL A 131 8.23 35.61 -0.24
C VAL A 131 7.16 34.74 0.38
N VAL A 132 6.30 35.29 1.24
CA VAL A 132 5.06 34.61 1.66
C VAL A 132 4.03 34.75 0.53
N ALA A 133 3.91 33.72 -0.30
CA ALA A 133 3.04 33.71 -1.47
C ALA A 133 1.55 33.48 -1.14
N GLY A 134 1.27 32.93 0.05
CA GLY A 134 -0.08 32.73 0.57
C GLY A 134 -0.08 32.06 1.93
N SER A 135 -1.20 32.17 2.64
CA SER A 135 -1.41 31.48 3.91
C SER A 135 -2.89 31.18 4.13
N HIS A 136 -3.20 30.00 4.66
CA HIS A 136 -4.57 29.60 5.00
C HIS A 136 -4.57 28.78 6.30
N ASP A 137 -5.53 28.99 7.18
CA ASP A 137 -5.61 28.24 8.44
C ASP A 137 -6.04 26.77 8.22
N GLY A 138 -5.95 25.95 9.27
CA GLY A 138 -6.22 24.51 9.19
C GLY A 138 -7.69 24.10 9.33
N TYR A 139 -8.63 25.03 9.39
CA TYR A 139 -10.04 24.79 9.71
C TYR A 139 -10.94 24.97 8.48
N PHE A 140 -10.68 24.18 7.44
CA PHE A 140 -11.51 24.10 6.23
C PHE A 140 -12.30 22.77 6.18
N THR A 141 -13.39 22.74 5.41
CA THR A 141 -14.17 21.52 5.16
C THR A 141 -13.72 20.81 3.89
N VAL A 142 -14.15 19.56 3.70
CA VAL A 142 -13.88 18.80 2.45
C VAL A 142 -14.47 19.50 1.22
N ALA A 143 -15.54 20.28 1.38
CA ALA A 143 -16.13 21.04 0.28
C ALA A 143 -15.27 22.24 -0.14
N ASP A 144 -14.50 22.81 0.78
CA ASP A 144 -13.61 23.96 0.54
C ASP A 144 -12.27 23.53 -0.08
N GLU A 145 -11.90 22.25 0.10
CA GLU A 145 -10.60 21.68 -0.29
C GLU A 145 -10.22 21.94 -1.77
N PRO A 146 -11.11 21.77 -2.76
CA PRO A 146 -10.78 22.07 -4.16
C PRO A 146 -10.45 23.55 -4.39
N GLY A 147 -11.12 24.47 -3.69
CA GLY A 147 -10.86 25.90 -3.78
C GLY A 147 -9.50 26.26 -3.18
N LEU A 148 -9.19 25.71 -2.01
CA LEU A 148 -7.88 25.87 -1.36
C LEU A 148 -6.73 25.33 -2.22
N VAL A 149 -6.91 24.17 -2.86
CA VAL A 149 -5.90 23.60 -3.75
C VAL A 149 -5.66 24.50 -4.97
N ALA A 150 -6.71 25.10 -5.53
CA ALA A 150 -6.58 26.07 -6.62
C ALA A 150 -5.87 27.36 -6.17
N GLU A 151 -6.14 27.85 -4.96
CA GLU A 151 -5.43 28.98 -4.35
C GLU A 151 -3.93 28.70 -4.21
N ILE A 152 -3.57 27.53 -3.67
CA ILE A 152 -2.17 27.10 -3.51
C ILE A 152 -1.48 27.02 -4.87
N ALA A 153 -2.13 26.44 -5.87
CA ALA A 153 -1.57 26.34 -7.22
C ALA A 153 -1.37 27.74 -7.85
N ALA A 154 -2.32 28.66 -7.65
CA ALA A 154 -2.23 30.03 -8.15
C ALA A 154 -1.10 30.83 -7.48
N ALA A 155 -0.80 30.54 -6.21
CA ALA A 155 0.28 31.19 -5.47
C ALA A 155 1.68 30.87 -6.04
N LYS A 156 1.84 29.80 -6.83
CA LYS A 156 3.12 29.34 -7.39
C LYS A 156 4.21 29.29 -6.32
N ALA A 157 3.90 28.64 -5.19
CA ALA A 157 4.85 28.46 -4.12
C ALA A 157 5.91 27.42 -4.50
N ASP A 158 7.15 27.65 -4.08
CA ASP A 158 8.26 26.71 -4.18
C ASP A 158 8.18 25.66 -3.06
N ILE A 159 7.74 26.11 -1.87
CA ILE A 159 7.59 25.25 -0.69
C ILE A 159 6.23 25.50 -0.01
N ILE A 160 5.56 24.42 0.40
CA ILE A 160 4.40 24.47 1.29
C ILE A 160 4.69 23.81 2.64
N PHE A 161 4.41 24.53 3.72
CA PHE A 161 4.47 23.99 5.09
C PHE A 161 3.05 23.75 5.63
N VAL A 162 2.79 22.55 6.15
CA VAL A 162 1.44 22.14 6.60
C VAL A 162 1.41 21.81 8.10
N GLY A 163 0.74 22.65 8.89
CA GLY A 163 0.61 22.59 10.34
C GLY A 163 -0.72 21.99 10.85
N MET A 164 -1.24 20.92 10.22
CA MET A 164 -2.53 20.31 10.59
C MET A 164 -2.43 19.11 11.55
N GLY A 165 -1.21 18.66 11.82
CA GLY A 165 -0.94 17.48 12.63
C GLY A 165 -1.11 16.16 11.88
N SER A 166 -0.44 15.13 12.39
CA SER A 166 -0.41 13.80 11.76
C SER A 166 -1.53 12.89 12.28
N PRO A 167 -2.33 12.23 11.42
CA PRO A 167 -2.04 11.95 9.99
C PRO A 167 -2.69 12.90 8.97
N LYS A 168 -3.41 13.95 9.41
CA LYS A 168 -4.21 14.79 8.51
C LYS A 168 -3.35 15.49 7.46
N GLN A 169 -2.21 16.05 7.88
CA GLN A 169 -1.28 16.75 6.98
C GLN A 169 -0.71 15.83 5.91
N GLU A 170 -0.29 14.60 6.25
CA GLU A 170 0.29 13.67 5.29
C GLU A 170 -0.76 13.21 4.26
N LYS A 171 -2.00 12.99 4.69
CA LYS A 171 -3.10 12.59 3.80
C LYS A 171 -3.54 13.72 2.88
N PHE A 172 -3.69 14.93 3.41
CA PHE A 172 -4.03 16.11 2.60
C PHE A 172 -3.00 16.34 1.51
N LEU A 173 -1.71 16.29 1.87
CA LEU A 173 -0.63 16.44 0.90
C LEU A 173 -0.72 15.33 -0.15
N ALA A 174 -0.80 14.06 0.27
CA ALA A 174 -0.81 12.94 -0.68
C ALA A 174 -1.98 12.95 -1.67
N SER A 175 -3.16 13.40 -1.25
CA SER A 175 -4.34 13.49 -2.12
C SER A 175 -4.26 14.63 -3.14
N ASN A 176 -3.62 15.75 -2.79
CA ASN A 176 -3.69 16.99 -3.56
C ASN A 176 -2.37 17.40 -4.20
N PHE A 177 -1.29 16.66 -3.98
CA PHE A 177 0.05 17.15 -4.29
C PHE A 177 0.26 17.49 -5.76
N SER A 178 -0.22 16.60 -6.63
CA SER A 178 -0.15 16.79 -8.08
C SER A 178 -0.98 17.98 -8.57
N ALA A 179 -2.07 18.32 -7.88
CA ALA A 179 -2.95 19.44 -8.25
C ALA A 179 -2.40 20.79 -7.74
N MET A 180 -1.74 20.80 -6.58
CA MET A 180 -1.11 22.00 -6.03
C MET A 180 0.13 22.44 -6.82
N GLY A 181 0.84 21.49 -7.45
CA GLY A 181 2.02 21.80 -8.28
C GLY A 181 3.21 22.40 -7.52
N VAL A 182 3.24 22.28 -6.19
CA VAL A 182 4.31 22.81 -5.34
C VAL A 182 5.51 21.84 -5.38
N PRO A 183 6.73 22.30 -5.69
CA PRO A 183 7.92 21.45 -5.77
C PRO A 183 8.26 20.71 -4.47
N PHE A 184 8.11 21.34 -3.30
CA PHE A 184 8.36 20.66 -2.03
C PHE A 184 7.27 20.92 -0.98
N ALA A 185 6.79 19.86 -0.34
CA ALA A 185 5.83 19.95 0.75
C ALA A 185 6.33 19.27 2.02
N MET A 186 6.19 19.94 3.17
CA MET A 186 6.55 19.36 4.46
C MET A 186 5.48 19.60 5.51
N GLY A 187 5.05 18.51 6.16
CA GLY A 187 4.18 18.60 7.33
C GLY A 187 4.97 19.03 8.58
N VAL A 188 4.69 20.22 9.10
CA VAL A 188 5.43 20.83 10.22
C VAL A 188 4.77 20.62 11.58
N GLY A 189 3.51 20.17 11.62
CA GLY A 189 2.77 19.93 12.86
C GLY A 189 2.85 21.12 13.83
N GLY A 190 3.30 20.88 15.05
CA GLY A 190 3.40 21.91 16.09
C GLY A 190 4.59 22.88 15.96
N SER A 191 5.32 22.89 14.85
CA SER A 191 6.44 23.83 14.65
C SER A 191 5.96 25.28 14.57
N TYR A 192 4.75 25.52 14.06
CA TYR A 192 4.12 26.85 14.07
C TYR A 192 3.93 27.37 15.50
N ASN A 193 3.45 26.54 16.42
CA ASN A 193 3.31 26.94 17.83
C ASN A 193 4.65 27.23 18.51
N VAL A 194 5.75 26.60 18.05
CA VAL A 194 7.09 26.90 18.57
C VAL A 194 7.58 28.25 18.03
N LEU A 195 7.37 28.51 16.73
CA LEU A 195 7.78 29.76 16.10
C LEU A 195 6.97 30.96 16.63
N SER A 196 5.65 30.81 16.83
CA SER A 196 4.79 31.84 17.43
C SER A 196 5.04 32.06 18.93
N GLY A 197 5.94 31.29 19.55
CA GLY A 197 6.27 31.39 20.97
C GLY A 197 5.25 30.77 21.94
N GLU A 198 4.14 30.21 21.43
CA GLU A 198 3.14 29.52 22.25
C GLU A 198 3.74 28.31 22.99
N PHE A 199 4.62 27.55 22.32
CA PHE A 199 5.32 26.40 22.89
C PHE A 199 6.80 26.69 23.13
N LYS A 200 7.21 26.71 24.40
CA LYS A 200 8.63 26.81 24.77
C LYS A 200 9.36 25.49 24.48
N ARG A 201 10.49 25.58 23.77
CA ARG A 201 11.40 24.43 23.60
C ARG A 201 12.11 24.09 24.91
N ALA A 202 12.50 22.82 25.05
CA ALA A 202 13.37 22.40 26.16
C ALA A 202 14.74 23.12 26.08
N PRO A 203 15.46 23.32 27.18
CA PRO A 203 16.82 23.87 27.12
C PRO A 203 17.75 23.06 26.21
N ALA A 204 18.71 23.71 25.53
CA ALA A 204 19.57 23.06 24.53
C ALA A 204 20.34 21.83 25.07
N ARG A 205 20.70 21.81 26.36
CA ARG A 205 21.32 20.64 27.01
C ARG A 205 20.35 19.44 27.05
N VAL A 206 19.08 19.68 27.36
CA VAL A 206 18.01 18.66 27.40
C VAL A 206 17.70 18.13 26.01
N GLN A 207 17.70 19.01 25.00
CA GLN A 207 17.52 18.62 23.60
C GLN A 207 18.67 17.71 23.11
N ARG A 208 19.93 18.07 23.42
CA ARG A 208 21.12 17.27 23.06
C ARG A 208 21.13 15.89 23.72
N LEU A 209 20.58 15.77 24.93
CA LEU A 209 20.40 14.48 25.61
C LEU A 209 19.23 13.66 25.05
N GLY A 210 18.44 14.20 24.11
CA GLY A 210 17.25 13.54 23.57
C GLY A 210 16.08 13.45 24.58
N LEU A 211 16.13 14.22 25.67
CA LEU A 211 15.15 14.20 26.77
C LEU A 211 14.03 15.24 26.61
N GLU A 212 13.91 15.84 25.42
CA GLU A 212 12.88 16.83 25.14
C GLU A 212 11.45 16.27 25.30
N TRP A 213 11.25 14.98 25.01
CA TRP A 213 9.97 14.31 25.24
C TRP A 213 9.62 14.25 26.73
N LEU A 214 10.62 14.04 27.61
CA LEU A 214 10.45 13.98 29.05
C LEU A 214 10.17 15.37 29.61
N TYR A 215 10.92 16.37 29.15
CA TYR A 215 10.68 17.78 29.52
C TYR A 215 9.25 18.22 29.18
N ARG A 216 8.78 17.93 27.96
CA ARG A 216 7.40 18.24 27.55
C ARG A 216 6.36 17.46 28.36
N PHE A 217 6.64 16.22 28.74
CA PHE A 217 5.74 15.44 29.58
C PHE A 217 5.63 16.00 31.01
N VAL A 218 6.74 16.45 31.60
CA VAL A 218 6.73 17.08 32.93
C VAL A 218 5.89 18.37 32.90
N LEU A 219 5.98 19.15 31.82
CA LEU A 219 5.18 20.37 31.65
C LEU A 219 3.71 20.10 31.28
N ASP A 220 3.44 18.99 30.57
CA ASP A 220 2.10 18.62 30.11
C ASP A 220 1.86 17.11 30.32
N PRO A 221 1.40 16.72 31.53
CA PRO A 221 1.13 15.32 31.88
C PRO A 221 0.05 14.66 31.00
N LYS A 222 -0.77 15.44 30.27
CA LYS A 222 -1.77 14.90 29.33
C LYS A 222 -1.11 14.13 28.17
N ARG A 223 0.22 14.24 28.01
CA ARG A 223 1.02 13.48 27.04
C ARG A 223 1.31 12.04 27.47
N LEU A 224 0.90 11.60 28.66
CA LEU A 224 1.09 10.23 29.16
C LEU A 224 0.72 9.13 28.14
N PRO A 225 -0.40 9.21 27.38
CA PRO A 225 -0.74 8.19 26.40
C PRO A 225 0.34 7.98 25.32
N ARG A 226 1.12 9.03 24.99
CA ARG A 226 2.21 8.94 24.02
C ARG A 226 3.39 8.15 24.60
N ILE A 227 3.70 8.31 25.88
CA ILE A 227 4.76 7.54 26.55
C ILE A 227 4.35 6.07 26.66
N LEU A 228 3.09 5.81 27.05
CA LEU A 228 2.54 4.44 27.13
C LEU A 228 2.45 3.76 25.75
N SER A 229 2.62 4.50 24.66
CA SER A 229 2.70 3.96 23.31
C SER A 229 4.09 3.39 22.96
N LEU A 230 5.15 3.70 23.73
CA LEU A 230 6.51 3.21 23.46
C LEU A 230 6.66 1.68 23.55
N PRO A 231 6.13 0.98 24.58
CA PRO A 231 6.12 -0.49 24.59
C PRO A 231 5.39 -1.09 23.38
N ARG A 232 4.32 -0.42 22.92
CA ARG A 232 3.60 -0.81 21.72
C ARG A 232 4.48 -0.64 20.48
N PHE A 233 5.21 0.47 20.35
CA PHE A 233 6.18 0.68 19.28
C PHE A 233 7.25 -0.42 19.26
N VAL A 234 7.84 -0.75 20.41
CA VAL A 234 8.80 -1.86 20.52
C VAL A 234 8.17 -3.19 20.07
N GLY A 235 6.95 -3.47 20.53
CA GLY A 235 6.21 -4.66 20.10
C GLY A 235 5.87 -4.69 18.60
N ILE A 236 5.73 -3.52 17.95
CA ILE A 236 5.59 -3.41 16.49
C ILE A 236 6.93 -3.67 15.82
N VAL A 237 8.01 -3.03 16.27
CA VAL A 237 9.37 -3.20 15.71
C VAL A 237 9.80 -4.68 15.76
N LEU A 238 9.59 -5.36 16.89
CA LEU A 238 9.93 -6.78 17.04
C LEU A 238 9.09 -7.72 16.15
N ARG A 239 7.86 -7.31 15.81
CA ARG A 239 6.94 -8.13 15.00
C ARG A 239 6.94 -7.77 13.52
N SER A 240 7.38 -6.58 13.15
CA SER A 240 7.35 -6.13 11.77
C SER A 240 8.49 -6.77 10.97
N PRO A 241 8.28 -7.04 9.67
CA PRO A 241 9.38 -7.44 8.80
C PRO A 241 10.45 -6.35 8.80
N ARG A 242 11.71 -6.76 8.60
CA ARG A 242 12.86 -5.84 8.61
C ARG A 242 12.83 -4.88 7.43
N GLU A 243 12.34 -5.37 6.30
CA GLU A 243 12.17 -4.65 5.06
C GLU A 243 10.86 -5.12 4.43
N HIS A 244 10.14 -4.19 3.80
CA HIS A 244 9.03 -4.60 2.95
C HIS A 244 9.59 -4.99 1.60
N VAL A 245 9.18 -6.15 1.13
CA VAL A 245 9.52 -6.62 -0.20
C VAL A 245 8.22 -6.75 -0.96
N ASP A 246 8.15 -6.13 -2.13
CA ASP A 246 6.93 -6.11 -2.95
C ASP A 246 6.57 -7.50 -3.49
N THR A 247 7.59 -8.36 -3.65
CA THR A 247 7.46 -9.73 -4.13
C THR A 247 8.26 -10.68 -3.25
N ILE A 248 7.77 -11.90 -3.10
CA ILE A 248 8.38 -12.97 -2.32
C ILE A 248 8.62 -14.15 -3.24
N ASP A 249 9.87 -14.61 -3.32
CA ASP A 249 10.17 -15.89 -3.96
C ASP A 249 9.65 -17.04 -3.10
N PHE A 250 8.83 -17.89 -3.71
CA PHE A 250 8.24 -19.07 -3.09
C PHE A 250 8.38 -20.26 -4.04
N PHE A 251 9.47 -21.01 -3.92
CA PHE A 251 9.81 -22.12 -4.82
C PHE A 251 9.95 -21.70 -6.29
N GLY A 252 10.61 -20.56 -6.55
CA GLY A 252 10.76 -19.98 -7.88
C GLY A 252 9.51 -19.26 -8.39
N ILE A 253 8.43 -19.21 -7.58
CA ILE A 253 7.21 -18.47 -7.90
C ILE A 253 7.30 -17.09 -7.24
N SER A 254 7.22 -16.02 -8.03
CA SER A 254 7.20 -14.65 -7.54
C SER A 254 5.80 -14.26 -7.04
N ILE A 255 5.57 -14.39 -5.74
CA ILE A 255 4.30 -14.04 -5.10
C ILE A 255 4.29 -12.57 -4.72
N SER A 256 3.26 -11.83 -5.15
CA SER A 256 3.07 -10.45 -4.73
C SER A 256 2.75 -10.35 -3.23
N ASN A 257 3.43 -9.41 -2.58
CA ASN A 257 3.26 -9.06 -1.17
C ASN A 257 2.57 -7.70 -0.98
N ARG A 258 2.13 -7.10 -2.09
CA ARG A 258 1.45 -5.80 -2.15
C ARG A 258 0.04 -5.87 -1.58
N ASP A 259 -0.50 -4.72 -1.20
CA ASP A 259 -1.89 -4.61 -0.77
C ASP A 259 -2.88 -4.60 -1.94
N ILE A 260 -4.18 -4.67 -1.64
CA ILE A 260 -5.22 -4.79 -2.67
C ILE A 260 -5.28 -3.57 -3.59
N ASP A 261 -5.00 -2.37 -3.11
CA ASP A 261 -5.06 -1.16 -3.92
C ASP A 261 -3.90 -1.13 -4.90
N GLU A 262 -2.70 -1.51 -4.45
CA GLU A 262 -1.55 -1.69 -5.32
C GLU A 262 -1.76 -2.78 -6.38
N LEU A 263 -2.41 -3.90 -6.02
CA LEU A 263 -2.74 -4.94 -6.99
C LEU A 263 -3.74 -4.45 -8.05
N LEU A 264 -4.70 -3.61 -7.66
CA LEU A 264 -5.64 -2.99 -8.60
C LEU A 264 -4.97 -1.94 -9.49
N GLU A 265 -4.00 -1.19 -8.97
CA GLU A 265 -3.16 -0.28 -9.78
C GLU A 265 -2.38 -1.06 -10.85
N ILE A 266 -1.83 -2.23 -10.49
CA ILE A 266 -1.17 -3.14 -11.44
C ILE A 266 -2.15 -3.67 -12.48
N ALA A 267 -3.33 -4.14 -12.06
CA ALA A 267 -4.37 -4.63 -12.97
C ALA A 267 -4.84 -3.53 -13.93
N ASP A 268 -5.07 -2.31 -13.45
CA ASP A 268 -5.41 -1.16 -14.29
C ASP A 268 -4.30 -0.88 -15.33
N GLY A 269 -3.04 -1.05 -14.94
CA GLY A 269 -1.89 -0.98 -15.84
C GLY A 269 -1.90 -2.08 -16.92
N PHE A 270 -2.19 -3.32 -16.54
CA PHE A 270 -2.31 -4.45 -17.46
C PHE A 270 -3.37 -4.20 -18.53
N VAL A 271 -4.57 -3.76 -18.16
CA VAL A 271 -5.63 -3.42 -19.12
C VAL A 271 -5.20 -2.33 -20.09
N ARG A 272 -4.55 -1.27 -19.60
CA ARG A 272 -4.09 -0.14 -20.43
C ARG A 272 -2.98 -0.51 -21.40
N SER A 273 -2.15 -1.49 -21.07
CA SER A 273 -1.03 -1.90 -21.92
C SER A 273 -1.46 -2.64 -23.19
N GLY A 274 -2.65 -3.23 -23.21
CA GLY A 274 -3.18 -4.00 -24.34
C GLY A 274 -2.44 -5.31 -24.64
N VAL A 275 -1.53 -5.76 -23.76
CA VAL A 275 -0.88 -7.07 -23.89
C VAL A 275 -1.51 -8.10 -22.95
N PRO A 276 -1.47 -9.41 -23.24
CA PRO A 276 -2.10 -10.41 -22.38
C PRO A 276 -1.38 -10.62 -21.05
N HIS A 277 -2.15 -10.64 -19.95
CA HIS A 277 -1.64 -10.92 -18.61
C HIS A 277 -2.40 -12.06 -17.93
N LEU A 278 -1.64 -13.02 -17.41
CA LEU A 278 -2.16 -14.08 -16.54
C LEU A 278 -2.05 -13.65 -15.07
N VAL A 279 -3.18 -13.64 -14.36
CA VAL A 279 -3.25 -13.46 -12.91
C VAL A 279 -3.61 -14.77 -12.22
N VAL A 280 -2.76 -15.20 -11.27
CA VAL A 280 -2.93 -16.45 -10.54
C VAL A 280 -3.24 -16.18 -9.07
N THR A 281 -4.36 -16.70 -8.56
CA THR A 281 -4.71 -16.63 -7.13
C THR A 281 -4.21 -17.89 -6.41
N LEU A 282 -2.92 -17.92 -6.10
CA LEU A 282 -2.23 -19.11 -5.62
C LEU A 282 -2.65 -19.48 -4.19
N ASN A 283 -3.14 -20.70 -4.04
CA ASN A 283 -3.42 -21.32 -2.75
C ASN A 283 -2.60 -22.61 -2.55
N GLY A 284 -2.67 -23.19 -1.35
CA GLY A 284 -1.87 -24.38 -1.00
C GLY A 284 -2.19 -25.61 -1.85
N GLU A 285 -3.43 -25.76 -2.34
CA GLU A 285 -3.80 -26.86 -3.23
C GLU A 285 -3.13 -26.70 -4.60
N MET A 286 -3.12 -25.48 -5.15
CA MET A 286 -2.43 -25.17 -6.40
C MET A 286 -0.91 -25.33 -6.26
N ALA A 287 -0.30 -24.83 -5.17
CA ALA A 287 1.12 -25.04 -4.93
C ALA A 287 1.48 -26.54 -4.81
N ALA A 288 0.65 -27.35 -4.14
CA ALA A 288 0.80 -28.80 -4.10
C ALA A 288 0.74 -29.46 -5.48
N ARG A 289 -0.07 -28.91 -6.39
CA ARG A 289 -0.15 -29.37 -7.79
C ARG A 289 1.08 -28.96 -8.58
N ALA A 290 1.52 -27.71 -8.49
CA ALA A 290 2.72 -27.22 -9.18
C ALA A 290 3.96 -28.07 -8.84
N PHE A 291 4.06 -28.55 -7.60
CA PHE A 291 5.10 -29.47 -7.17
C PHE A 291 5.10 -30.86 -7.82
N ARG A 292 4.07 -31.23 -8.58
CA ARG A 292 3.89 -32.53 -9.25
C ARG A 292 3.62 -32.40 -10.76
N ASP A 293 3.46 -31.18 -11.25
CA ASP A 293 3.05 -30.87 -12.62
C ASP A 293 3.97 -29.76 -13.14
N ALA A 294 4.97 -30.16 -13.93
CA ALA A 294 6.05 -29.28 -14.39
C ALA A 294 5.52 -28.15 -15.29
N GLU A 295 4.60 -28.47 -16.19
CA GLU A 295 3.94 -27.48 -17.04
C GLU A 295 3.16 -26.46 -16.19
N PHE A 296 2.38 -26.93 -15.21
CA PHE A 296 1.63 -26.01 -14.36
C PHE A 296 2.55 -25.13 -13.49
N LEU A 297 3.68 -25.66 -13.01
CA LEU A 297 4.68 -24.87 -12.31
C LEU A 297 5.25 -23.77 -13.21
N GLU A 298 5.66 -24.12 -14.43
CA GLU A 298 6.19 -23.17 -15.40
C GLU A 298 5.19 -22.04 -15.70
N ILE A 299 3.92 -22.38 -15.92
CA ILE A 299 2.84 -21.40 -16.13
C ILE A 299 2.71 -20.45 -14.95
N VAL A 300 2.73 -20.97 -13.71
CA VAL A 300 2.61 -20.14 -12.50
C VAL A 300 3.86 -19.27 -12.30
N GLN A 301 5.05 -19.74 -12.69
CA GLN A 301 6.29 -18.97 -12.64
C GLN A 301 6.31 -17.83 -13.67
N GLN A 302 5.69 -18.03 -14.83
CA GLN A 302 5.59 -17.03 -15.89
C GLN A 302 4.36 -16.11 -15.76
N ALA A 303 3.49 -16.34 -14.78
CA ALA A 303 2.33 -15.49 -14.54
C ALA A 303 2.76 -14.05 -14.20
N ASN A 304 2.07 -13.07 -14.79
CA ASN A 304 2.40 -11.66 -14.63
C ASN A 304 2.08 -11.13 -13.22
N LEU A 305 1.14 -11.77 -12.52
CA LEU A 305 0.82 -11.47 -11.13
C LEU A 305 0.36 -12.73 -10.39
N VAL A 306 1.08 -13.10 -9.32
CA VAL A 306 0.68 -14.19 -8.43
C VAL A 306 0.24 -13.62 -7.07
N ILE A 307 -1.00 -13.87 -6.70
CA ILE A 307 -1.64 -13.35 -5.48
C ILE A 307 -1.71 -14.45 -4.42
N ALA A 308 -1.31 -14.14 -3.19
CA ALA A 308 -1.43 -15.06 -2.06
C ALA A 308 -2.89 -15.19 -1.55
N ASP A 309 -3.63 -16.20 -2.05
CA ASP A 309 -5.04 -16.46 -1.71
C ASP A 309 -5.20 -17.22 -0.38
N GLY A 310 -4.42 -18.29 -0.22
CA GLY A 310 -4.60 -19.27 0.85
C GLY A 310 -3.73 -19.07 2.08
N VAL A 311 -4.25 -19.39 3.27
CA VAL A 311 -3.46 -19.43 4.52
C VAL A 311 -2.26 -20.37 4.46
N GLY A 312 -2.34 -21.43 3.64
CA GLY A 312 -1.22 -22.34 3.42
C GLY A 312 -0.02 -21.63 2.80
N ILE A 313 -0.23 -20.72 1.86
CA ILE A 313 0.84 -19.94 1.21
C ILE A 313 1.47 -18.98 2.20
N VAL A 314 0.65 -18.26 2.99
CA VAL A 314 1.12 -17.36 4.06
C VAL A 314 1.98 -18.11 5.09
N TRP A 315 1.49 -19.28 5.53
CA TRP A 315 2.24 -20.14 6.44
C TRP A 315 3.53 -20.66 5.81
N GLY A 316 3.47 -21.07 4.55
CA GLY A 316 4.61 -21.59 3.79
C GLY A 316 5.73 -20.57 3.68
N ALA A 317 5.40 -19.36 3.20
CA ALA A 317 6.35 -18.25 3.09
C ALA A 317 7.00 -17.96 4.45
N ARG A 318 6.20 -17.87 5.52
CA ARG A 318 6.70 -17.63 6.88
C ARG A 318 7.69 -18.70 7.35
N MET A 319 7.54 -19.95 6.92
CA MET A 319 8.48 -21.04 7.26
C MET A 319 9.78 -20.95 6.47
N LEU A 320 9.75 -20.41 5.26
CA LEU A 320 10.92 -20.22 4.41
C LEU A 320 11.68 -18.92 4.69
N GLY A 321 11.09 -17.98 5.43
CA GLY A 321 11.73 -16.76 5.90
C GLY A 321 10.92 -15.49 5.58
N PRO A 322 10.57 -15.24 4.31
CA PRO A 322 9.80 -14.07 3.92
C PRO A 322 8.41 -14.05 4.56
N ARG A 323 7.88 -12.86 4.85
CA ARG A 323 6.54 -12.71 5.42
C ARG A 323 5.61 -12.09 4.40
N ILE A 324 4.58 -12.84 4.03
CA ILE A 324 3.43 -12.29 3.30
C ILE A 324 2.66 -11.41 4.28
N GLU A 325 2.66 -10.11 4.03
CA GLU A 325 1.96 -9.07 4.79
C GLU A 325 0.48 -9.04 4.44
N ASN A 326 0.15 -9.24 3.16
CA ASN A 326 -1.19 -9.09 2.63
C ASN A 326 -1.67 -10.41 2.01
N ARG A 327 -2.46 -11.18 2.76
CA ARG A 327 -3.24 -12.29 2.20
C ARG A 327 -4.49 -11.72 1.55
N ILE A 328 -4.67 -11.95 0.26
CA ILE A 328 -5.81 -11.43 -0.50
C ILE A 328 -6.54 -12.61 -1.13
N PRO A 329 -7.70 -13.01 -0.58
CA PRO A 329 -8.50 -14.09 -1.15
C PRO A 329 -8.89 -13.79 -2.60
N GLY A 330 -8.84 -14.80 -3.48
CA GLY A 330 -9.10 -14.63 -4.91
C GLY A 330 -10.50 -14.06 -5.21
N ILE A 331 -11.51 -14.46 -4.43
CA ILE A 331 -12.87 -13.90 -4.52
C ILE A 331 -12.94 -12.41 -4.13
N GLU A 332 -12.08 -11.96 -3.21
CA GLU A 332 -12.03 -10.57 -2.78
C GLU A 332 -11.32 -9.71 -3.83
N PHE A 333 -10.17 -10.18 -4.34
CA PHE A 333 -9.49 -9.51 -5.45
C PHE A 333 -10.39 -9.41 -6.69
N SER A 334 -11.04 -10.51 -7.08
CA SER A 334 -11.95 -10.53 -8.24
C SER A 334 -13.13 -9.57 -8.05
N GLY A 335 -13.70 -9.48 -6.85
CA GLY A 335 -14.79 -8.54 -6.56
C GLY A 335 -14.33 -7.07 -6.63
N SER A 336 -13.11 -6.77 -6.15
CA SER A 336 -12.53 -5.43 -6.27
C SER A 336 -12.14 -5.09 -7.72
N LEU A 337 -11.70 -6.07 -8.49
CA LEU A 337 -11.42 -5.93 -9.92
C LEU A 337 -12.69 -5.61 -10.72
N LEU A 338 -13.82 -6.24 -10.39
CA LEU A 338 -15.13 -5.88 -10.96
C LEU A 338 -15.55 -4.44 -10.62
N ALA A 339 -15.34 -4.02 -9.37
CA ALA A 339 -15.62 -2.64 -8.98
C ALA A 339 -14.72 -1.62 -9.71
N LEU A 340 -13.47 -1.99 -10.00
CA LEU A 340 -12.58 -1.19 -10.85
C LEU A 340 -13.09 -1.15 -12.30
N ALA A 341 -13.50 -2.31 -12.84
CA ALA A 341 -14.03 -2.44 -14.19
C ALA A 341 -15.27 -1.57 -14.41
N GLU A 342 -16.22 -1.55 -13.47
CA GLU A 342 -17.39 -0.66 -13.50
C GLU A 342 -16.98 0.82 -13.56
N ARG A 343 -16.04 1.25 -12.71
CA ARG A 343 -15.57 2.65 -12.70
C ARG A 343 -14.84 3.07 -13.98
N LYS A 344 -14.16 2.14 -14.64
CA LYS A 344 -13.34 2.39 -15.82
C LYS A 344 -14.03 2.04 -17.14
N GLY A 345 -15.19 1.39 -17.09
CA GLY A 345 -15.92 0.92 -18.27
C GLY A 345 -15.29 -0.30 -18.96
N TYR A 346 -14.52 -1.12 -18.23
CA TYR A 346 -13.88 -2.31 -18.80
C TYR A 346 -14.90 -3.43 -19.08
N ARG A 347 -14.71 -4.13 -20.20
CA ARG A 347 -15.53 -5.24 -20.66
C ARG A 347 -15.14 -6.53 -19.97
N VAL A 348 -16.10 -7.15 -19.29
CA VAL A 348 -15.89 -8.35 -18.49
C VAL A 348 -16.60 -9.55 -19.08
N TYR A 349 -15.91 -10.70 -19.14
CA TYR A 349 -16.47 -11.98 -19.56
C TYR A 349 -16.32 -13.05 -18.47
N PHE A 350 -17.33 -13.91 -18.33
CA PHE A 350 -17.37 -14.98 -17.33
C PHE A 350 -17.32 -16.35 -18.00
N LEU A 351 -16.23 -17.09 -17.87
CA LEU A 351 -16.07 -18.42 -18.45
C LEU A 351 -15.90 -19.47 -17.35
N GLY A 352 -16.78 -20.45 -17.23
CA GLY A 352 -16.58 -21.54 -16.26
C GLY A 352 -17.86 -22.01 -15.60
N ALA A 353 -17.70 -22.84 -14.57
CA ALA A 353 -18.81 -23.46 -13.83
C ALA A 353 -19.86 -24.15 -14.73
N LYS A 354 -20.94 -24.64 -14.12
CA LYS A 354 -22.08 -25.18 -14.87
C LYS A 354 -22.91 -24.02 -15.46
N PRO A 355 -23.69 -24.25 -16.53
CA PRO A 355 -24.45 -23.20 -17.21
C PRO A 355 -25.33 -22.39 -16.25
N ASP A 356 -26.10 -23.07 -15.39
CA ASP A 356 -26.98 -22.44 -14.40
C ASP A 356 -26.22 -21.64 -13.32
N ILE A 357 -24.97 -22.00 -13.03
CA ILE A 357 -24.14 -21.33 -12.02
C ILE A 357 -23.55 -20.04 -12.59
N VAL A 358 -22.97 -20.09 -13.80
CA VAL A 358 -22.30 -18.92 -14.39
C VAL A 358 -23.31 -17.85 -14.79
N GLU A 359 -24.47 -18.25 -15.31
CA GLU A 359 -25.58 -17.33 -15.62
C GLU A 359 -26.07 -16.59 -14.37
N ARG A 360 -26.33 -17.33 -13.27
CA ARG A 360 -26.72 -16.73 -11.98
C ARG A 360 -25.64 -15.86 -11.40
N ALA A 361 -24.37 -16.28 -11.50
CA ALA A 361 -23.25 -15.49 -11.02
C ALA A 361 -23.14 -14.16 -11.78
N ALA A 362 -23.22 -14.18 -13.11
CA ALA A 362 -23.22 -12.98 -13.94
C ALA A 362 -24.41 -12.07 -13.61
N SER A 363 -25.62 -12.63 -13.50
CA SER A 363 -26.85 -11.89 -13.15
C SER A 363 -26.76 -11.19 -11.79
N ASN A 364 -26.29 -11.92 -10.77
CA ASN A 364 -26.12 -11.35 -9.43
C ASN A 364 -25.02 -10.29 -9.38
N VAL A 365 -23.96 -10.46 -10.16
CA VAL A 365 -22.88 -9.47 -10.29
C VAL A 365 -23.38 -8.21 -10.98
N MET A 366 -24.12 -8.33 -12.09
CA MET A 366 -24.74 -7.17 -12.77
C MET A 366 -25.75 -6.44 -11.87
N THR A 367 -26.47 -7.17 -11.02
CA THR A 367 -27.36 -6.55 -10.01
C THR A 367 -26.57 -5.76 -8.97
N ARG A 368 -25.38 -6.26 -8.59
CA ARG A 368 -24.53 -5.62 -7.57
C ARG A 368 -23.73 -4.43 -8.13
N TYR A 369 -23.36 -4.48 -9.40
CA TYR A 369 -22.57 -3.47 -10.12
C TYR A 369 -23.33 -3.06 -11.39
N PRO A 370 -24.37 -2.21 -11.28
CA PRO A 370 -25.29 -1.91 -12.37
C PRO A 370 -24.63 -1.15 -13.55
N GLY A 371 -23.46 -0.54 -13.35
CA GLY A 371 -22.67 0.07 -14.42
C GLY A 371 -21.62 -0.86 -15.04
N LEU A 372 -21.52 -2.11 -14.58
CA LEU A 372 -20.53 -3.06 -15.08
C LEU A 372 -20.85 -3.51 -16.51
N HIS A 373 -19.89 -3.37 -17.41
CA HIS A 373 -20.02 -3.81 -18.79
C HIS A 373 -19.70 -5.30 -18.93
N VAL A 374 -20.70 -6.16 -18.70
CA VAL A 374 -20.58 -7.60 -18.94
C VAL A 374 -20.88 -7.89 -20.41
N VAL A 375 -19.88 -8.38 -21.15
CA VAL A 375 -20.00 -8.62 -22.60
C VAL A 375 -20.36 -10.07 -22.96
N GLY A 376 -20.32 -10.98 -21.99
CA GLY A 376 -20.79 -12.35 -22.18
C GLY A 376 -20.46 -13.27 -21.01
N PHE A 377 -21.03 -14.47 -21.08
CA PHE A 377 -20.71 -15.56 -20.17
C PHE A 377 -20.90 -16.91 -20.86
N HIS A 378 -20.08 -17.89 -20.49
CA HIS A 378 -20.17 -19.25 -21.02
C HIS A 378 -19.81 -20.29 -19.95
N SER A 379 -20.39 -21.48 -20.07
CA SER A 379 -20.07 -22.60 -19.17
C SER A 379 -18.63 -23.09 -19.39
N GLY A 380 -18.03 -23.68 -18.35
CA GLY A 380 -16.71 -24.32 -18.44
C GLY A 380 -16.73 -25.75 -18.97
N TYR A 381 -17.88 -26.23 -19.45
CA TYR A 381 -18.05 -27.55 -20.02
C TYR A 381 -18.36 -27.37 -21.50
N PHE A 382 -17.36 -27.62 -22.34
CA PHE A 382 -17.45 -27.50 -23.79
C PHE A 382 -16.58 -28.57 -24.45
N ASP A 383 -16.95 -28.98 -25.66
CA ASP A 383 -16.09 -29.78 -26.54
C ASP A 383 -15.16 -28.90 -27.40
N ALA A 384 -14.34 -29.53 -28.26
CA ALA A 384 -13.37 -28.81 -29.08
C ALA A 384 -14.01 -27.90 -30.16
N ALA A 385 -15.21 -28.23 -30.64
CA ALA A 385 -15.91 -27.40 -31.62
C ALA A 385 -16.53 -26.18 -30.93
N GLU A 386 -17.14 -26.39 -29.75
CA GLU A 386 -17.64 -25.32 -28.90
C GLU A 386 -16.51 -24.40 -28.42
N GLU A 387 -15.35 -24.95 -28.07
CA GLU A 387 -14.15 -24.17 -27.69
C GLU A 387 -13.73 -23.20 -28.80
N ALA A 388 -13.66 -23.68 -30.05
CA ALA A 388 -13.27 -22.84 -31.18
C ALA A 388 -14.26 -21.67 -31.39
N HIS A 389 -15.56 -21.93 -31.25
CA HIS A 389 -16.58 -20.88 -31.34
C HIS A 389 -16.51 -19.89 -30.17
N LEU A 390 -16.31 -20.39 -28.94
CA LEU A 390 -16.16 -19.59 -27.74
C LEU A 390 -14.96 -18.63 -27.86
N ILE A 391 -13.84 -19.09 -28.38
CA ILE A 391 -12.66 -18.24 -28.62
C ILE A 391 -13.00 -17.10 -29.57
N GLN A 392 -13.68 -17.40 -30.69
CA GLN A 392 -14.10 -16.36 -31.65
C GLN A 392 -15.08 -15.37 -31.03
N GLU A 393 -16.02 -15.83 -30.22
CA GLU A 393 -16.96 -14.98 -29.48
C GLU A 393 -16.22 -14.03 -28.54
N ILE A 394 -15.29 -14.54 -27.73
CA ILE A 394 -14.49 -13.75 -26.80
C ILE A 394 -13.64 -12.71 -27.53
N MET A 395 -13.03 -13.08 -28.66
CA MET A 395 -12.24 -12.15 -29.48
C MET A 395 -13.13 -11.05 -30.08
N ALA A 396 -14.30 -11.40 -30.62
CA ALA A 396 -15.25 -10.46 -31.21
C ALA A 396 -15.87 -9.51 -30.16
N ALA A 397 -16.05 -9.98 -28.93
CA ALA A 397 -16.53 -9.18 -27.81
C ALA A 397 -15.46 -8.20 -27.27
N HIS A 398 -14.21 -8.32 -27.73
CA HIS A 398 -13.07 -7.52 -27.31
C HIS A 398 -12.94 -7.48 -25.77
N VAL A 399 -12.87 -8.65 -25.13
CA VAL A 399 -12.86 -8.75 -23.67
C VAL A 399 -11.60 -8.11 -23.07
N ASP A 400 -11.77 -7.22 -22.08
CA ASP A 400 -10.65 -6.62 -21.35
C ASP A 400 -10.25 -7.51 -20.15
N ILE A 401 -11.25 -8.06 -19.44
CA ILE A 401 -11.06 -8.92 -18.26
C ILE A 401 -11.85 -10.21 -18.41
N LEU A 402 -11.15 -11.35 -18.45
CA LEU A 402 -11.72 -12.69 -18.47
C LEU A 402 -11.60 -13.36 -17.09
N LEU A 403 -12.74 -13.72 -16.49
CA LEU A 403 -12.80 -14.51 -15.26
C LEU A 403 -13.02 -15.98 -15.60
N VAL A 404 -12.10 -16.87 -15.21
CA VAL A 404 -12.15 -18.31 -15.55
C VAL A 404 -12.38 -19.20 -14.33
N GLY A 405 -13.53 -19.86 -14.26
CA GLY A 405 -14.00 -20.70 -13.15
C GLY A 405 -14.03 -22.19 -13.46
N MET A 406 -12.91 -22.78 -13.93
CA MET A 406 -12.82 -24.20 -14.30
C MET A 406 -12.08 -25.07 -13.28
N GLY A 407 -11.59 -24.45 -12.20
CA GLY A 407 -10.82 -25.10 -11.14
C GLY A 407 -9.33 -24.90 -11.33
N GLY A 408 -8.62 -24.66 -10.21
CA GLY A 408 -7.18 -24.39 -10.24
C GLY A 408 -6.42 -25.53 -10.92
N GLY A 409 -5.36 -25.21 -11.65
CA GLY A 409 -4.66 -26.09 -12.58
C GLY A 409 -5.23 -25.97 -13.98
N ALA A 410 -6.43 -26.50 -14.21
CA ALA A 410 -7.04 -26.54 -15.54
C ALA A 410 -7.33 -25.13 -16.10
N GLN A 411 -7.84 -24.23 -15.27
CA GLN A 411 -8.16 -22.86 -15.69
C GLN A 411 -6.90 -22.07 -16.09
N GLU A 412 -5.79 -22.20 -15.36
CA GLU A 412 -4.55 -21.52 -15.72
C GLU A 412 -3.91 -22.11 -16.98
N LYS A 413 -3.94 -23.43 -17.16
CA LYS A 413 -3.48 -24.07 -18.41
C LYS A 413 -4.29 -23.61 -19.60
N TRP A 414 -5.61 -23.61 -19.49
CA TRP A 414 -6.49 -23.15 -20.55
C TRP A 414 -6.22 -21.69 -20.93
N ILE A 415 -6.09 -20.80 -19.94
CA ILE A 415 -5.71 -19.40 -20.18
C ILE A 415 -4.35 -19.33 -20.89
N TRP A 416 -3.37 -20.10 -20.42
CA TRP A 416 -2.01 -20.06 -20.94
C TRP A 416 -1.93 -20.49 -22.41
N HIS A 417 -2.64 -21.56 -22.78
CA HIS A 417 -2.67 -22.06 -24.15
C HIS A 417 -3.45 -21.15 -25.11
N HIS A 418 -4.37 -20.33 -24.58
CA HIS A 418 -5.21 -19.42 -25.36
C HIS A 418 -4.90 -17.94 -25.06
N ARG A 419 -3.69 -17.61 -24.60
CA ARG A 419 -3.32 -16.24 -24.24
C ARG A 419 -3.31 -15.27 -25.42
N ASP A 420 -3.22 -15.79 -26.64
CA ASP A 420 -3.16 -15.01 -27.88
C ASP A 420 -4.55 -14.48 -28.32
N MET A 421 -5.61 -14.70 -27.54
CA MET A 421 -6.96 -14.15 -27.76
C MET A 421 -7.06 -12.62 -27.67
N GLY A 422 -5.97 -11.92 -27.30
CA GLY A 422 -5.95 -10.46 -27.17
C GLY A 422 -6.65 -9.92 -25.91
N ILE A 423 -6.84 -10.78 -24.91
CA ILE A 423 -7.46 -10.41 -23.63
C ILE A 423 -6.39 -9.79 -22.73
N SER A 424 -6.64 -8.60 -22.19
CA SER A 424 -5.63 -7.90 -21.39
C SER A 424 -5.38 -8.57 -20.03
N ILE A 425 -6.43 -9.03 -19.34
CA ILE A 425 -6.32 -9.79 -18.09
C ILE A 425 -7.15 -11.06 -18.17
N ALA A 426 -6.52 -12.20 -17.90
CA ALA A 426 -7.20 -13.45 -17.63
C ALA A 426 -6.86 -13.95 -16.22
N ILE A 427 -7.88 -14.23 -15.41
CA ILE A 427 -7.72 -14.66 -14.01
C ILE A 427 -8.51 -15.92 -13.72
N GLY A 428 -7.82 -16.89 -13.12
CA GLY A 428 -8.46 -18.06 -12.55
C GLY A 428 -9.20 -17.73 -11.25
N VAL A 429 -10.52 -17.91 -11.24
CA VAL A 429 -11.39 -17.62 -10.07
C VAL A 429 -11.96 -18.86 -9.40
N GLY A 430 -11.77 -20.05 -9.98
CA GLY A 430 -12.21 -21.32 -9.41
C GLY A 430 -13.67 -21.31 -8.96
N GLY A 431 -13.94 -21.78 -7.74
CA GLY A 431 -15.30 -21.84 -7.16
C GLY A 431 -15.86 -20.51 -6.67
N THR A 432 -15.43 -19.39 -7.24
CA THR A 432 -15.98 -18.05 -6.96
C THR A 432 -17.38 -17.90 -7.54
N PHE A 433 -17.63 -18.44 -8.73
CA PHE A 433 -18.96 -18.42 -9.36
C PHE A 433 -20.01 -19.15 -8.53
N ASP A 434 -19.66 -20.25 -7.86
CA ASP A 434 -20.58 -20.94 -6.92
C ASP A 434 -21.04 -20.02 -5.77
N VAL A 435 -20.16 -19.12 -5.32
CA VAL A 435 -20.49 -18.16 -4.26
C VAL A 435 -21.29 -16.98 -4.81
N TRP A 436 -20.89 -16.43 -5.96
CA TRP A 436 -21.60 -15.31 -6.59
C TRP A 436 -22.99 -15.71 -7.12
N SER A 437 -23.21 -16.96 -7.51
CA SER A 437 -24.53 -17.49 -7.88
C SER A 437 -25.51 -17.54 -6.69
N GLY A 438 -25.01 -17.43 -5.44
CA GLY A 438 -25.81 -17.50 -4.21
C GLY A 438 -26.09 -18.93 -3.72
N LEU A 439 -25.70 -19.96 -4.48
CA LEU A 439 -25.93 -21.36 -4.12
C LEU A 439 -24.99 -21.85 -3.01
N VAL A 440 -23.76 -21.33 -2.95
CA VAL A 440 -22.81 -21.64 -1.88
C VAL A 440 -22.61 -20.42 -0.99
N ARG A 441 -22.95 -20.56 0.29
CA ARG A 441 -22.64 -19.53 1.29
C ARG A 441 -21.16 -19.57 1.66
N ARG A 442 -20.53 -18.40 1.68
CA ARG A 442 -19.16 -18.22 2.20
C ARG A 442 -19.16 -18.39 3.74
N ALA A 443 -18.02 -18.77 4.31
CA ALA A 443 -17.87 -18.87 5.77
C ALA A 443 -18.20 -17.53 6.46
N PRO A 444 -18.71 -17.50 7.70
CA PRO A 444 -18.90 -16.26 8.45
C PRO A 444 -17.61 -15.44 8.56
N ARG A 445 -17.71 -14.10 8.61
CA ARG A 445 -16.54 -13.19 8.63
C ARG A 445 -15.52 -13.51 9.72
N PHE A 446 -15.94 -13.97 10.89
CA PHE A 446 -15.01 -14.33 11.96
C PHE A 446 -14.15 -15.55 11.59
N VAL A 447 -14.72 -16.54 10.89
CA VAL A 447 -14.02 -17.74 10.39
C VAL A 447 -13.05 -17.39 9.26
N GLN A 448 -13.44 -16.46 8.38
CA GLN A 448 -12.55 -15.96 7.33
C GLN A 448 -11.31 -15.29 7.93
N LYS A 449 -11.49 -14.48 8.98
CA LYS A 449 -10.42 -13.77 9.69
C LYS A 449 -9.47 -14.68 10.46
N THR A 450 -9.96 -15.81 11.00
CA THR A 450 -9.10 -16.81 11.65
C THR A 450 -8.34 -17.68 10.65
N GLY A 451 -8.62 -17.57 9.35
CA GLY A 451 -7.95 -18.36 8.33
C GLY A 451 -8.42 -19.81 8.26
N THR A 452 -9.52 -20.15 8.94
CA THR A 452 -10.06 -21.52 9.04
C THR A 452 -11.21 -21.77 8.06
N GLU A 453 -11.37 -20.90 7.06
CA GLU A 453 -12.39 -21.05 6.01
C GLU A 453 -12.28 -22.39 5.26
N TRP A 454 -11.07 -22.92 5.09
CA TRP A 454 -10.86 -24.25 4.50
C TRP A 454 -11.51 -25.37 5.34
N LEU A 455 -11.45 -25.27 6.67
CA LEU A 455 -12.05 -26.22 7.60
C LEU A 455 -13.58 -26.10 7.57
N TYR A 456 -14.10 -24.87 7.59
CA TYR A 456 -15.54 -24.64 7.43
C TYR A 456 -16.08 -25.24 6.12
N ARG A 457 -15.38 -25.02 5.01
CA ARG A 457 -15.77 -25.59 3.71
C ARG A 457 -15.65 -27.11 3.69
N LEU A 458 -14.73 -27.71 4.44
CA LEU A 458 -14.63 -29.17 4.59
C LEU A 458 -15.85 -29.74 5.33
N VAL A 459 -16.31 -29.07 6.39
CA VAL A 459 -17.51 -29.47 7.13
C VAL A 459 -18.77 -29.33 6.28
N VAL A 460 -18.91 -28.21 5.55
CA VAL A 460 -20.09 -27.95 4.70
C VAL A 460 -20.08 -28.78 3.42
N GLN A 461 -18.90 -29.14 2.90
CA GLN A 461 -18.74 -29.93 1.67
C GLN A 461 -17.79 -31.12 1.92
N PRO A 462 -18.29 -32.24 2.49
CA PRO A 462 -17.47 -33.40 2.86
C PRO A 462 -16.67 -34.00 1.69
N SER A 463 -17.15 -33.88 0.45
CA SER A 463 -16.44 -34.31 -0.76
C SER A 463 -15.07 -33.63 -0.93
N ARG A 464 -14.84 -32.47 -0.28
CA ARG A 464 -13.53 -31.80 -0.25
C ARG A 464 -12.46 -32.55 0.53
N VAL A 465 -12.79 -33.60 1.29
CA VAL A 465 -11.81 -34.41 2.02
C VAL A 465 -10.71 -34.96 1.10
N ARG A 466 -11.04 -35.22 -0.17
CA ARG A 466 -10.08 -35.66 -1.21
C ARG A 466 -8.93 -34.67 -1.42
N ARG A 467 -9.13 -33.38 -1.10
CA ARG A 467 -8.14 -32.31 -1.26
C ARG A 467 -7.22 -32.16 -0.06
N VAL A 468 -7.56 -32.77 1.08
CA VAL A 468 -6.78 -32.68 2.33
C VAL A 468 -5.39 -33.29 2.16
N GLY A 469 -5.25 -34.37 1.38
CA GLY A 469 -3.94 -34.96 1.06
C GLY A 469 -2.97 -33.97 0.40
N SER A 470 -3.47 -33.10 -0.50
CA SER A 470 -2.66 -32.05 -1.13
C SER A 470 -2.14 -31.02 -0.13
N ILE A 471 -2.93 -30.70 0.92
CA ILE A 471 -2.52 -29.77 1.98
C ILE A 471 -1.35 -30.34 2.78
N PHE A 472 -1.44 -31.62 3.18
CA PHE A 472 -0.35 -32.29 3.91
C PHE A 472 0.90 -32.45 3.06
N TYR A 473 0.74 -32.81 1.78
CA TYR A 473 1.85 -32.88 0.84
C TYR A 473 2.57 -31.53 0.67
N PHE A 474 1.80 -30.44 0.50
CA PHE A 474 2.34 -29.09 0.47
C PHE A 474 3.11 -28.74 1.75
N MET A 475 2.53 -29.03 2.92
CA MET A 475 3.16 -28.78 4.21
C MET A 475 4.49 -29.52 4.35
N PHE A 476 4.53 -30.79 3.95
CA PHE A 476 5.74 -31.60 3.94
C PHE A 476 6.82 -31.00 3.03
N ARG A 477 6.46 -30.57 1.81
CA ARG A 477 7.40 -29.94 0.85
C ARG A 477 8.01 -28.66 1.41
N VAL A 478 7.22 -27.80 2.07
CA VAL A 478 7.72 -26.60 2.75
C VAL A 478 8.73 -26.96 3.85
N LEU A 479 8.39 -27.93 4.71
CA LEU A 479 9.26 -28.34 5.82
C LEU A 479 10.55 -29.01 5.34
N ALA A 480 10.49 -29.79 4.26
CA ALA A 480 11.67 -30.41 3.66
C ALA A 480 12.60 -29.35 3.04
N HIS A 481 12.05 -28.38 2.31
CA HIS A 481 12.83 -27.32 1.67
C HIS A 481 13.52 -26.38 2.70
N ARG A 482 12.89 -26.13 3.84
CA ARG A 482 13.51 -25.38 4.95
C ARG A 482 14.78 -26.05 5.49
N ARG A 483 14.90 -27.38 5.40
CA ARG A 483 16.04 -28.15 5.93
C ARG A 483 17.22 -28.22 4.97
N THR A 484 17.02 -27.95 3.69
CA THR A 484 18.10 -27.78 2.72
C THR A 484 18.76 -26.41 2.93
N PRO A 485 20.05 -26.33 3.30
CA PRO A 485 20.75 -25.04 3.33
C PRO A 485 20.69 -24.43 1.93
N SER A 486 20.31 -23.15 1.82
CA SER A 486 20.47 -22.44 0.56
C SER A 486 21.96 -22.47 0.20
N ARG A 487 22.32 -23.20 -0.86
CA ARG A 487 23.63 -23.00 -1.49
C ARG A 487 23.57 -21.60 -2.08
N SER A 488 24.37 -20.72 -1.47
CA SER A 488 24.59 -19.32 -1.81
C SER A 488 24.91 -19.12 -3.28
#